data_AF-A0A091SRL6-F1
#
_entry.id   AF-A0A091SRL6-F1
#
_cell.length_a   1.000
_cell.length_b   1.000
_cell.length_c   1.000
_cell.angle_alpha   90.00
_cell.angle_beta   90.00
_cell.angle_gamma   90.00
#
_symmetry.space_group_name_H-M   'P 1'
#
loop_
_entity.id
_entity.type
_entity.pdbx_description
1 polymer ?
#
loop_
_entity_poly.entity_id
_entity_poly.type
_entity_poly.pdbx_seq_one_letter_code
_entity_poly.pdbx_strand_id
1 'polypeptide(L)'
;ITFDVMKMLDPYQLKPGSTETERIMNVLDETAAKLEMSSLIPHVVDSLDRFADVLGPEITKNLLELQKLSMEMECLLASSEEETSTKAEEQWGRLCFLEQRLKCSVRNVLRLFLANPSLPQALKPKVGVGESPAEVFVKAFGVFRNFMLERLLTSPMEEKGKMQFVEDISLQIKQHAEAIAALQAKLAAAIQTREDEGICYEIPNQGTQRVCQLEEACHMEEVLRSHGIVLGLRATLFSCSGYSLPGFRCLQGTCLLFQRKCRLEVEIWNWVQKYDTDMAEKQAEYEEVGAAYAEEKAQLSLLTEKHALLLQEYSQIEEECKMLQEKEEEALRELNTKNRAAARIQALWKGYLVRCLYKPKKKKGKGKGK
;
A
#
# COMPACT_ATOMS: atom_id res chain seq x y z
N ILE A 1 9.26 12.26 -24.25
CA ILE A 1 9.30 10.82 -23.90
C ILE A 1 8.88 10.07 -25.15
N THR A 2 9.80 9.41 -25.83
CA THR A 2 9.55 8.75 -27.12
C THR A 2 8.78 7.44 -26.91
N PHE A 3 7.92 7.11 -27.88
CA PHE A 3 7.02 5.94 -27.95
C PHE A 3 7.68 4.58 -27.64
N ASP A 4 9.01 4.51 -27.73
CA ASP A 4 9.82 3.32 -27.43
C ASP A 4 9.93 3.04 -25.92
N VAL A 5 9.81 4.07 -25.08
CA VAL A 5 9.94 3.98 -23.62
C VAL A 5 8.71 3.33 -22.97
N MET A 6 7.50 3.53 -23.54
CA MET A 6 6.28 2.87 -23.04
C MET A 6 6.31 1.35 -23.25
N LYS A 7 7.02 0.86 -24.26
CA LYS A 7 7.16 -0.60 -24.51
C LYS A 7 8.05 -1.31 -23.49
N MET A 8 8.98 -0.61 -22.81
CA MET A 8 9.80 -1.20 -21.75
C MET A 8 9.02 -1.52 -20.48
N LEU A 9 7.87 -0.86 -20.26
CA LEU A 9 7.05 -1.05 -19.07
C LEU A 9 5.96 -2.11 -19.27
N ASP A 10 5.67 -2.49 -20.51
CA ASP A 10 4.53 -3.35 -20.84
C ASP A 10 4.95 -4.84 -20.83
N PRO A 11 4.42 -5.70 -19.93
CA PRO A 11 4.77 -7.13 -19.88
C PRO A 11 4.21 -7.97 -21.06
N TYR A 12 3.65 -7.34 -22.09
CA TYR A 12 2.59 -7.95 -22.91
C TYR A 12 3.02 -8.85 -24.08
N GLN A 13 4.29 -9.15 -24.29
CA GLN A 13 4.69 -9.84 -25.54
C GLN A 13 5.26 -11.25 -25.40
N LEU A 14 5.50 -11.73 -24.18
CA LEU A 14 6.10 -13.04 -24.00
C LEU A 14 5.02 -14.05 -23.59
N LYS A 15 4.56 -14.83 -24.58
CA LYS A 15 4.01 -16.16 -24.28
C LYS A 15 5.03 -16.92 -23.42
N PRO A 16 4.62 -17.84 -22.53
CA PRO A 16 5.54 -18.71 -21.82
C PRO A 16 6.29 -19.56 -22.86
N GLY A 17 7.42 -19.06 -23.36
CA GLY A 17 8.18 -19.71 -24.43
C GLY A 17 9.02 -20.88 -23.93
N SER A 18 9.14 -21.02 -22.60
CA SER A 18 9.90 -22.08 -21.97
C SER A 18 8.96 -23.14 -21.38
N THR A 19 9.29 -24.40 -21.64
CA THR A 19 8.57 -25.55 -21.06
C THR A 19 8.60 -25.55 -19.52
N GLU A 20 9.60 -24.90 -18.93
CA GLU A 20 9.72 -24.79 -17.48
C GLU A 20 8.73 -23.77 -16.91
N THR A 21 8.55 -22.63 -17.59
CA THR A 21 7.52 -21.65 -17.25
C THR A 21 6.13 -22.28 -17.29
N GLU A 22 5.82 -23.06 -18.33
CA GLU A 22 4.54 -23.76 -18.42
C GLU A 22 4.34 -24.77 -17.29
N ARG A 23 5.39 -25.53 -16.92
CA ARG A 23 5.32 -26.46 -15.77
C ARG A 23 5.04 -25.74 -14.46
N ILE A 24 5.75 -24.64 -14.18
CA ILE A 24 5.55 -23.86 -12.97
C ILE A 24 4.13 -23.30 -12.93
N MET A 25 3.65 -22.73 -14.04
CA MET A 25 2.29 -22.20 -14.11
C MET A 25 1.23 -23.29 -13.92
N ASN A 26 1.41 -24.46 -14.52
CA ASN A 26 0.50 -25.60 -14.33
C ASN A 26 0.46 -26.06 -12.87
N VAL A 27 1.61 -26.08 -12.16
CA VAL A 27 1.64 -26.41 -10.72
C VAL A 27 0.88 -25.36 -9.90
N LEU A 28 1.03 -24.08 -10.23
CA LEU A 28 0.30 -23.00 -9.56
C LEU A 28 -1.22 -23.10 -9.83
N ASP A 29 -1.61 -23.37 -11.07
CA ASP A 29 -3.02 -23.51 -11.46
C ASP A 29 -3.65 -24.77 -10.81
N GLU A 30 -2.92 -25.88 -10.74
CA GLU A 30 -3.36 -27.10 -10.02
C GLU A 30 -3.48 -26.86 -8.51
N THR A 31 -2.56 -26.09 -7.94
CA THR A 31 -2.59 -25.72 -6.51
C THR A 31 -3.77 -24.80 -6.21
N ALA A 32 -4.05 -23.82 -7.08
CA ALA A 32 -5.20 -22.94 -6.97
C ALA A 32 -6.51 -23.75 -7.00
N ALA A 33 -6.64 -24.69 -7.94
CA ALA A 33 -7.81 -25.56 -8.01
C ALA A 33 -7.99 -26.38 -6.72
N LYS A 34 -6.93 -27.01 -6.20
CA LYS A 34 -6.97 -27.77 -4.93
C LYS A 34 -7.32 -26.89 -3.72
N LEU A 35 -6.84 -25.65 -3.72
CA LEU A 35 -7.12 -24.69 -2.67
C LEU A 35 -8.60 -24.27 -2.68
N GLU A 36 -9.15 -23.98 -3.86
CA GLU A 36 -10.59 -23.75 -4.05
C GLU A 36 -11.42 -24.95 -3.62
N MET A 37 -11.01 -26.18 -3.95
CA MET A 37 -11.72 -27.39 -3.50
C MET A 37 -11.69 -27.52 -1.97
N SER A 38 -10.54 -27.25 -1.37
CA SER A 38 -10.33 -27.39 0.08
C SER A 38 -11.13 -26.35 0.87
N SER A 39 -11.27 -25.13 0.35
CA SER A 39 -12.02 -24.05 1.01
C SER A 39 -13.52 -24.32 1.06
N LEU A 40 -14.05 -25.16 0.17
CA LEU A 40 -15.46 -25.57 0.18
C LEU A 40 -15.77 -26.62 1.25
N ILE A 41 -14.78 -27.39 1.71
CA ILE A 41 -14.99 -28.53 2.61
C ILE A 41 -15.70 -28.13 3.91
N PRO A 42 -15.27 -27.08 4.66
CA PRO A 42 -15.94 -26.69 5.90
C PRO A 42 -17.42 -26.35 5.68
N HIS A 43 -17.73 -25.56 4.65
CA HIS A 43 -19.10 -25.18 4.32
C HIS A 43 -20.00 -26.37 3.99
N VAL A 44 -19.46 -27.33 3.23
CA VAL A 44 -20.17 -28.55 2.85
C VAL A 44 -20.38 -29.45 4.06
N VAL A 45 -19.42 -29.53 4.98
CA VAL A 45 -19.54 -30.29 6.23
C VAL A 45 -20.62 -29.69 7.15
N ASP A 46 -20.67 -28.37 7.28
CA ASP A 46 -21.66 -27.67 8.11
C ASP A 46 -23.11 -27.85 7.63
N SER A 47 -23.29 -28.18 6.34
CA SER A 47 -24.60 -28.33 5.72
C SER A 47 -24.72 -29.60 4.87
N LEU A 48 -24.13 -30.69 5.38
CA LEU A 48 -24.01 -31.96 4.67
C LEU A 48 -25.36 -32.52 4.19
N ASP A 49 -26.42 -32.37 4.99
CA ASP A 49 -27.78 -32.83 4.65
C ASP A 49 -28.30 -32.21 3.35
N ARG A 50 -27.89 -30.98 3.01
CA ARG A 50 -28.31 -30.29 1.79
C ARG A 50 -27.58 -30.78 0.55
N PHE A 51 -26.39 -31.34 0.73
CA PHE A 51 -25.49 -31.73 -0.35
C PHE A 51 -25.36 -33.25 -0.52
N ALA A 52 -25.89 -34.05 0.41
CA ALA A 52 -25.77 -35.50 0.42
C ALA A 52 -26.16 -36.16 -0.92
N ASP A 53 -27.26 -35.72 -1.53
CA ASP A 53 -27.73 -36.24 -2.83
C ASP A 53 -26.77 -35.91 -3.98
N VAL A 54 -26.15 -34.72 -3.94
CA VAL A 54 -25.21 -34.24 -4.98
C VAL A 54 -23.84 -34.89 -4.82
N LEU A 55 -23.39 -35.09 -3.58
CA LEU A 55 -22.10 -35.68 -3.24
C LEU A 55 -22.09 -37.21 -3.41
N GLY A 56 -23.24 -37.85 -3.24
CA GLY A 56 -23.35 -39.30 -3.24
C GLY A 56 -22.80 -39.96 -1.95
N PRO A 57 -23.04 -41.26 -1.76
CA PRO A 57 -22.80 -41.94 -0.50
C PRO A 57 -21.32 -42.08 -0.13
N GLU A 58 -20.43 -42.24 -1.12
CA GLU A 58 -18.99 -42.39 -0.89
C GLU A 58 -18.36 -41.10 -0.38
N ILE A 59 -18.67 -39.97 -1.02
CA ILE A 59 -18.12 -38.66 -0.64
C ILE A 59 -18.71 -38.22 0.70
N THR A 60 -20.01 -38.39 0.89
CA THR A 60 -20.71 -38.08 2.14
C THR A 60 -20.11 -38.86 3.32
N LYS A 61 -19.81 -40.15 3.13
CA LYS A 61 -19.15 -40.97 4.15
C LYS A 61 -17.76 -40.44 4.54
N ASN A 62 -16.94 -40.06 3.56
CA ASN A 62 -15.59 -39.54 3.82
C ASN A 62 -15.65 -38.17 4.54
N LEU A 63 -16.63 -37.32 4.21
CA LEU A 63 -16.86 -36.04 4.89
C LEU A 63 -17.33 -36.23 6.34
N LEU A 64 -18.19 -37.21 6.61
CA LEU A 64 -18.56 -37.58 7.99
C LEU A 64 -17.37 -38.07 8.81
N GLU A 65 -16.50 -38.87 8.21
CA GLU A 65 -15.25 -39.29 8.87
C GLU A 65 -14.33 -38.10 9.14
N LEU A 66 -14.20 -37.16 8.19
CA LEU A 66 -13.45 -35.94 8.38
C LEU A 66 -14.02 -35.08 9.52
N GLN A 67 -15.34 -34.89 9.58
CA GLN A 67 -16.01 -34.14 10.64
C GLN A 67 -15.76 -34.79 12.01
N LYS A 68 -15.87 -36.11 12.09
CA LYS A 68 -15.59 -36.87 13.32
C LYS A 68 -14.15 -36.66 13.79
N LEU A 69 -13.18 -36.76 12.87
CA LEU A 69 -11.76 -36.52 13.17
C LEU A 69 -11.49 -35.08 13.62
N SER A 70 -12.17 -34.09 13.01
CA SER A 70 -12.09 -32.68 13.40
C SER A 70 -12.59 -32.47 14.83
N MET A 71 -13.75 -33.05 15.16
CA MET A 71 -14.32 -32.95 16.50
C MET A 71 -13.46 -33.67 17.56
N GLU A 72 -12.90 -34.83 17.23
CA GLU A 72 -11.92 -35.51 18.10
C GLU A 72 -10.70 -34.62 18.38
N MET A 73 -10.24 -33.83 17.39
CA MET A 73 -9.10 -32.93 17.52
C MET A 73 -9.43 -31.73 18.39
N GLU A 74 -10.58 -31.09 18.15
CA GLU A 74 -11.08 -29.97 18.97
C GLU A 74 -11.26 -30.38 20.43
N CYS A 75 -11.85 -31.55 20.70
CA CYS A 75 -11.99 -32.06 22.07
C CYS A 75 -10.64 -32.26 22.77
N LEU A 76 -9.62 -32.78 22.08
CA LEU A 76 -8.28 -32.99 22.63
C LEU A 76 -7.53 -31.67 22.90
N LEU A 77 -7.78 -30.64 22.09
CA LEU A 77 -7.22 -29.31 22.28
C LEU A 77 -7.90 -28.59 23.46
N ALA A 78 -9.22 -28.72 23.59
CA ALA A 78 -9.99 -28.15 24.69
C ALA A 78 -9.66 -28.77 26.06
N SER A 79 -9.26 -30.05 26.10
CA SER A 79 -8.89 -30.74 27.35
C SER A 79 -7.47 -30.43 27.85
N SER A 80 -6.73 -29.52 27.21
CA SER A 80 -5.29 -29.31 27.43
C SER A 80 -4.93 -28.32 28.56
N GLU A 81 -5.90 -27.69 29.22
CA GLU A 81 -5.65 -26.56 30.13
C GLU A 81 -5.04 -26.94 31.50
N GLU A 82 -5.06 -28.21 31.88
CA GLU A 82 -4.45 -28.70 33.11
C GLU A 82 -3.61 -29.92 32.79
N GLU A 83 -2.27 -29.89 32.73
CA GLU A 83 -1.46 -31.09 32.99
C GLU A 83 0.08 -30.92 33.05
N THR A 84 0.69 -31.82 33.84
CA THR A 84 2.11 -31.96 34.13
C THR A 84 2.94 -32.44 32.92
N SER A 85 4.26 -32.17 32.93
CA SER A 85 5.18 -32.41 31.80
C SER A 85 5.16 -33.82 31.18
N THR A 86 4.79 -34.87 31.92
CA THR A 86 4.73 -36.25 31.41
C THR A 86 3.45 -36.56 30.64
N LYS A 87 2.33 -35.91 30.96
CA LYS A 87 1.06 -36.10 30.24
C LYS A 87 1.02 -35.27 28.94
N ALA A 88 1.78 -34.18 28.90
CA ALA A 88 1.99 -33.39 27.68
C ALA A 88 2.64 -34.22 26.54
N GLU A 89 3.61 -35.09 26.83
CA GLU A 89 4.25 -35.95 25.81
C GLU A 89 3.27 -37.00 25.22
N GLU A 90 2.45 -37.64 26.05
CA GLU A 90 1.44 -38.60 25.61
C GLU A 90 0.32 -37.93 24.80
N GLN A 91 -0.09 -36.73 25.21
CA GLN A 91 -1.06 -35.91 24.50
C GLN A 91 -0.51 -35.46 23.14
N TRP A 92 0.75 -35.05 23.08
CA TRP A 92 1.41 -34.69 21.81
C TRP A 92 1.45 -35.86 20.84
N GLY A 93 1.76 -37.07 21.32
CA GLY A 93 1.72 -38.29 20.50
C GLY A 93 0.33 -38.58 19.92
N ARG A 94 -0.73 -38.33 20.70
CA ARG A 94 -2.13 -38.44 20.25
C ARG A 94 -2.49 -37.38 19.22
N LEU A 95 -2.09 -36.12 19.44
CA LEU A 95 -2.30 -35.03 18.50
C LEU A 95 -1.61 -35.31 17.15
N CYS A 96 -0.34 -35.74 17.16
CA CYS A 96 0.37 -36.11 15.93
C CYS A 96 -0.31 -37.27 15.20
N PHE A 97 -0.80 -38.28 15.93
CA PHE A 97 -1.53 -39.39 15.30
C PHE A 97 -2.83 -38.92 14.65
N LEU A 98 -3.58 -38.06 15.34
CA LEU A 98 -4.84 -37.53 14.83
C LEU A 98 -4.65 -36.58 13.65
N GLU A 99 -3.60 -35.74 13.70
CA GLU A 99 -3.18 -34.88 12.59
C GLU A 99 -2.91 -35.71 11.31
N GLN A 100 -2.18 -36.83 11.43
CA GLN A 100 -1.92 -37.71 10.28
C GLN A 100 -3.20 -38.32 9.72
N ARG A 101 -4.13 -38.73 10.60
CA ARG A 101 -5.46 -39.23 10.16
C ARG A 101 -6.27 -38.15 9.45
N LEU A 102 -6.28 -36.93 9.98
CA LEU A 102 -6.95 -35.79 9.40
C LEU A 102 -6.38 -35.48 8.01
N LYS A 103 -5.05 -35.40 7.89
CA LYS A 103 -4.35 -35.21 6.59
C LYS A 103 -4.72 -36.27 5.57
N CYS A 104 -4.75 -37.54 5.97
CA CYS A 104 -5.17 -38.64 5.10
C CYS A 104 -6.63 -38.51 4.67
N SER A 105 -7.53 -38.17 5.60
CA SER A 105 -8.95 -37.97 5.32
C SER A 105 -9.17 -36.81 4.34
N VAL A 106 -8.55 -35.65 4.59
CA VAL A 106 -8.60 -34.48 3.68
C VAL A 106 -8.08 -34.85 2.29
N ARG A 107 -6.94 -35.56 2.19
CA ARG A 107 -6.43 -36.01 0.88
C ARG A 107 -7.39 -36.95 0.16
N ASN A 108 -8.11 -37.81 0.87
CA ASN A 108 -9.10 -38.71 0.27
C ASN A 108 -10.31 -37.92 -0.24
N VAL A 109 -10.85 -37.01 0.57
CA VAL A 109 -11.94 -36.12 0.15
C VAL A 109 -11.54 -35.31 -1.09
N LEU A 110 -10.34 -34.69 -1.08
CA LEU A 110 -9.86 -33.92 -2.22
C LEU A 110 -9.69 -34.76 -3.49
N ARG A 111 -9.24 -36.02 -3.38
CA ARG A 111 -9.17 -36.91 -4.54
C ARG A 111 -10.55 -37.19 -5.13
N LEU A 112 -11.55 -37.44 -4.27
CA LEU A 112 -12.94 -37.68 -4.70
C LEU A 112 -13.57 -36.43 -5.33
N PHE A 113 -13.25 -35.26 -4.80
CA PHE A 113 -13.67 -33.96 -5.32
C PHE A 113 -13.03 -33.67 -6.69
N LEU A 114 -11.72 -33.92 -6.85
CA LEU A 114 -11.00 -33.74 -8.11
C LEU A 114 -11.42 -34.74 -9.20
N ALA A 115 -11.86 -35.95 -8.81
CA ALA A 115 -12.41 -36.93 -9.74
C ALA A 115 -13.73 -36.47 -10.37
N ASN A 116 -14.41 -35.47 -9.79
CA ASN A 116 -15.72 -34.97 -10.20
C ASN A 116 -15.69 -33.44 -10.39
N PRO A 117 -15.21 -32.95 -11.55
CA PRO A 117 -14.97 -31.51 -11.78
C PRO A 117 -16.23 -30.63 -11.77
N SER A 118 -17.43 -31.20 -11.84
CA SER A 118 -18.71 -30.46 -11.75
C SER A 118 -19.17 -30.20 -10.30
N LEU A 119 -18.71 -31.00 -9.33
CA LEU A 119 -19.05 -30.82 -7.92
C LEU A 119 -18.68 -29.44 -7.36
N PRO A 120 -17.46 -28.90 -7.54
CA PRO A 120 -17.13 -27.58 -6.99
C PRO A 120 -18.07 -26.48 -7.46
N GLN A 121 -18.49 -26.52 -8.72
CA GLN A 121 -19.41 -25.54 -9.28
C GLN A 121 -20.82 -25.68 -8.67
N ALA A 122 -21.25 -26.91 -8.39
CA ALA A 122 -22.53 -27.20 -7.73
C ALA A 122 -22.52 -26.84 -6.23
N LEU A 123 -21.35 -26.93 -5.58
CA LEU A 123 -21.16 -26.70 -4.14
C LEU A 123 -20.77 -25.26 -3.78
N LYS A 124 -20.48 -24.41 -4.78
CA LYS A 124 -20.13 -23.01 -4.54
C LYS A 124 -21.26 -22.30 -3.79
N PRO A 125 -20.97 -21.65 -2.64
CA PRO A 125 -21.98 -20.91 -1.89
C PRO A 125 -22.56 -19.79 -2.77
N LYS A 126 -23.89 -19.73 -2.89
CA LYS A 126 -24.55 -18.80 -3.82
C LYS A 126 -24.44 -17.33 -3.37
N VAL A 127 -24.38 -17.08 -2.05
CA VAL A 127 -24.13 -15.75 -1.44
C VAL A 127 -23.66 -16.00 0.00
N GLY A 128 -22.49 -15.48 0.38
CA GLY A 128 -22.01 -15.43 1.76
C GLY A 128 -21.87 -13.98 2.22
N VAL A 129 -22.37 -13.67 3.43
CA VAL A 129 -22.17 -12.37 4.08
C VAL A 129 -20.81 -12.43 4.79
N GLY A 130 -19.76 -11.98 4.10
CA GLY A 130 -18.39 -11.92 4.60
C GLY A 130 -17.43 -12.90 3.90
N GLU A 131 -16.20 -12.44 3.64
CA GLU A 131 -15.14 -13.26 3.08
C GLU A 131 -14.62 -14.23 4.17
N SER A 132 -14.68 -15.54 3.90
CA SER A 132 -14.05 -16.50 4.80
C SER A 132 -12.52 -16.37 4.77
N PRO A 133 -11.79 -16.68 5.86
CA PRO A 133 -10.32 -16.67 5.82
C PRO A 133 -9.72 -17.52 4.68
N ALA A 134 -10.39 -18.63 4.33
CA ALA A 134 -10.01 -19.47 3.21
C ALA A 134 -10.22 -18.78 1.85
N GLU A 135 -11.28 -17.99 1.70
CA GLU A 135 -11.54 -17.21 0.48
C GLU A 135 -10.53 -16.07 0.30
N VAL A 136 -10.17 -15.36 1.38
CA VAL A 136 -9.10 -14.36 1.36
C VAL A 136 -7.78 -14.99 0.90
N PHE A 137 -7.46 -16.17 1.43
CA PHE A 137 -6.25 -16.89 1.03
C PHE A 137 -6.28 -17.36 -0.44
N VAL A 138 -7.43 -17.85 -0.94
CA VAL A 138 -7.60 -18.18 -2.37
C VAL A 138 -7.37 -16.96 -3.26
N LYS A 139 -7.93 -15.79 -2.90
CA LYS A 139 -7.73 -14.53 -3.63
C LYS A 139 -6.27 -14.09 -3.61
N ALA A 140 -5.62 -14.12 -2.44
CA ALA A 140 -4.20 -13.80 -2.29
C ALA A 140 -3.30 -14.73 -3.12
N PHE A 141 -3.61 -16.03 -3.16
CA PHE A 141 -2.91 -16.99 -4.00
C PHE A 141 -3.08 -16.68 -5.50
N GLY A 142 -4.25 -16.20 -5.92
CA GLY A 142 -4.48 -15.71 -7.28
C GLY A 142 -3.59 -14.51 -7.64
N VAL A 143 -3.42 -13.56 -6.72
CA VAL A 143 -2.46 -12.43 -6.88
C VAL A 143 -1.03 -12.95 -6.98
N PHE A 144 -0.63 -13.87 -6.10
CA PHE A 144 0.68 -14.50 -6.15
C PHE A 144 0.95 -15.23 -7.47
N ARG A 145 -0.04 -15.96 -7.99
CA ARG A 145 0.06 -16.65 -9.29
C ARG A 145 0.31 -15.67 -10.43
N ASN A 146 -0.37 -14.53 -10.44
CA ASN A 146 -0.16 -13.48 -11.45
C ASN A 146 1.21 -12.82 -11.32
N PHE A 147 1.64 -12.54 -10.09
CA PHE A 147 2.98 -12.05 -9.81
C PHE A 147 4.07 -13.03 -10.29
N MET A 148 3.92 -14.32 -10.03
CA MET A 148 4.84 -15.34 -10.51
C MET A 148 4.86 -15.42 -12.04
N LEU A 149 3.71 -15.30 -12.70
CA LEU A 149 3.67 -15.23 -14.16
C LEU A 149 4.47 -14.03 -14.67
N GLU A 150 4.25 -12.84 -14.10
CA GLU A 150 5.01 -11.63 -14.47
C GLU A 150 6.51 -11.83 -14.28
N ARG A 151 6.93 -12.40 -13.14
CA ARG A 151 8.35 -12.70 -12.88
C ARG A 151 8.95 -13.71 -13.85
N LEU A 152 8.20 -14.73 -14.23
CA LEU A 152 8.66 -15.76 -15.17
C LEU A 152 8.72 -15.26 -16.61
N LEU A 153 7.94 -14.23 -16.95
CA LEU A 153 7.94 -13.59 -18.26
C LEU A 153 8.95 -12.43 -18.34
N THR A 154 9.50 -11.97 -17.22
CA THR A 154 10.46 -10.87 -17.19
C THR A 154 11.89 -11.41 -17.24
N SER A 155 12.68 -10.96 -18.22
CA SER A 155 14.10 -11.30 -18.29
C SER A 155 14.90 -10.56 -17.20
N PRO A 156 15.97 -11.13 -16.63
CA PRO A 156 16.85 -10.43 -15.70
C PRO A 156 17.43 -9.12 -16.25
N MET A 157 17.58 -9.03 -17.58
CA MET A 157 18.03 -7.80 -18.24
C MET A 157 16.91 -6.75 -18.30
N GLU A 158 15.67 -7.17 -18.57
CA GLU A 158 14.49 -6.30 -18.57
C GLU A 158 14.20 -5.77 -17.17
N GLU A 159 14.32 -6.61 -16.14
CA GLU A 159 14.14 -6.21 -14.74
C GLU A 159 15.18 -5.17 -14.31
N LYS A 160 16.46 -5.37 -14.65
CA LYS A 160 17.53 -4.38 -14.43
C LYS A 160 17.26 -3.08 -15.17
N GLY A 161 16.79 -3.15 -16.42
CA GLY A 161 16.42 -1.98 -17.20
C GLY A 161 15.26 -1.20 -16.57
N LYS A 162 14.23 -1.89 -16.08
CA LYS A 162 13.12 -1.28 -15.34
C LYS A 162 13.59 -0.62 -14.04
N MET A 163 14.46 -1.28 -13.27
CA MET A 163 15.05 -0.70 -12.05
C MET A 163 15.84 0.58 -12.35
N GLN A 164 16.75 0.53 -13.32
CA GLN A 164 17.54 1.70 -13.74
C GLN A 164 16.65 2.84 -14.21
N PHE A 165 15.59 2.55 -14.96
CA PHE A 165 14.64 3.55 -15.41
C PHE A 165 13.88 4.22 -14.24
N VAL A 166 13.46 3.45 -13.25
CA VAL A 166 12.81 3.98 -12.04
C VAL A 166 13.80 4.82 -11.23
N GLU A 167 15.05 4.41 -11.10
CA GLU A 167 16.12 5.19 -10.47
C GLU A 167 16.37 6.50 -11.20
N ASP A 168 16.44 6.48 -12.54
CA ASP A 168 16.63 7.67 -13.37
C ASP A 168 15.47 8.66 -13.23
N ILE A 169 14.22 8.17 -13.24
CA ILE A 169 13.05 9.00 -12.98
C ILE A 169 13.10 9.57 -11.57
N SER A 170 13.45 8.76 -10.57
CA SER A 170 13.54 9.21 -9.18
C SER A 170 14.59 10.30 -9.00
N LEU A 171 15.73 10.17 -9.70
CA LEU A 171 16.77 11.18 -9.75
C LEU A 171 16.28 12.46 -10.43
N GLN A 172 15.58 12.35 -11.56
CA GLN A 172 14.97 13.51 -12.23
C GLN A 172 13.96 14.22 -11.34
N ILE A 173 13.07 13.47 -10.68
CA ILE A 173 12.09 14.03 -9.73
C ILE A 173 12.82 14.79 -8.61
N LYS A 174 13.91 14.22 -8.06
CA LYS A 174 14.71 14.89 -7.04
C LYS A 174 15.34 16.19 -7.55
N GLN A 175 15.96 16.16 -8.74
CA GLN A 175 16.55 17.36 -9.37
C GLN A 175 15.50 18.43 -9.64
N HIS A 176 14.31 18.04 -10.11
CA HIS A 176 13.20 18.96 -10.33
C HIS A 176 12.69 19.55 -9.01
N ALA A 177 12.56 18.74 -7.95
CA ALA A 177 12.17 19.22 -6.62
C ALA A 177 13.19 20.22 -6.05
N GLU A 178 14.49 19.95 -6.18
CA GLU A 178 15.56 20.87 -5.78
C GLU A 178 15.53 22.19 -6.58
N ALA A 179 15.29 22.11 -7.89
CA ALA A 179 15.16 23.30 -8.74
C ALA A 179 13.93 24.14 -8.36
N ILE A 180 12.79 23.50 -8.08
CA ILE A 180 11.58 24.16 -7.60
C ILE A 180 11.86 24.87 -6.27
N ALA A 181 12.48 24.19 -5.31
CA ALA A 181 12.84 24.77 -4.01
C ALA A 181 13.80 25.97 -4.16
N ALA A 182 14.79 25.89 -5.06
CA ALA A 182 15.71 26.99 -5.32
C ALA A 182 15.02 28.21 -5.97
N LEU A 183 14.05 27.98 -6.85
CA LEU A 183 13.24 29.05 -7.46
C LEU A 183 12.30 29.68 -6.42
N GLN A 184 11.67 28.89 -5.56
CA GLN A 184 10.86 29.38 -4.44
C GLN A 184 11.69 30.23 -3.48
N ALA A 185 12.92 29.81 -3.14
CA ALA A 185 13.81 30.59 -2.29
C ALA A 185 14.24 31.93 -2.93
N LYS A 186 14.51 31.95 -4.24
CA LYS A 186 14.81 33.20 -4.97
C LYS A 186 13.61 34.13 -5.01
N LEU A 187 12.40 33.59 -5.20
CA LEU A 187 11.16 34.36 -5.18
C LEU A 187 10.95 34.97 -3.79
N ALA A 188 11.11 34.20 -2.72
CA ALA A 188 11.03 34.70 -1.35
C ALA A 188 12.07 35.80 -1.06
N ALA A 189 13.33 35.62 -1.51
CA ALA A 189 14.36 36.65 -1.36
C ALA A 189 14.05 37.93 -2.16
N ALA A 190 13.46 37.81 -3.35
CA ALA A 190 13.02 38.95 -4.16
C ALA A 190 11.83 39.69 -3.54
N ILE A 191 10.94 38.99 -2.83
CA ILE A 191 9.85 39.60 -2.05
C ILE A 191 10.44 40.34 -0.85
N GLN A 192 11.31 39.70 -0.07
CA GLN A 192 11.95 40.31 1.10
C GLN A 192 12.75 41.57 0.75
N THR A 193 13.51 41.54 -0.35
CA THR A 193 14.27 42.73 -0.80
C THR A 193 13.37 43.89 -1.20
N ARG A 194 12.18 43.64 -1.77
CA ARG A 194 11.19 44.72 -2.01
C ARG A 194 10.59 45.25 -0.71
N GLU A 195 10.39 44.40 0.28
CA GLU A 195 9.89 44.80 1.60
C GLU A 195 10.95 45.61 2.35
N ASP A 196 12.23 45.21 2.29
CA ASP A 196 13.36 45.89 2.91
C ASP A 196 13.70 47.22 2.21
N GLU A 197 13.60 47.29 0.87
CA GLU A 197 13.66 48.55 0.10
C GLU A 197 12.43 49.44 0.38
N GLY A 198 11.33 48.87 0.86
CA GLY A 198 10.15 49.57 1.36
C GLY A 198 10.33 50.21 2.74
N ILE A 199 11.43 49.94 3.45
CA ILE A 199 11.75 50.58 4.73
C ILE A 199 12.52 51.88 4.48
N CYS A 200 11.85 52.86 3.89
CA CYS A 200 12.23 54.25 4.07
C CYS A 200 11.06 55.22 3.96
N TYR A 201 9.84 54.84 4.35
CA TYR A 201 8.82 55.79 4.82
C TYR A 201 7.90 55.10 5.83
N GLU A 202 8.31 55.02 7.10
CA GLU A 202 7.34 54.91 8.18
C GLU A 202 6.50 56.20 8.19
N ILE A 203 5.34 56.17 7.54
CA ILE A 203 4.30 57.18 7.72
C ILE A 203 3.43 56.73 8.90
N PRO A 204 3.28 57.56 9.95
CA PRO A 204 2.47 57.22 11.11
C PRO A 204 1.04 56.84 10.75
N ASN A 205 0.63 55.67 11.21
CA ASN A 205 -0.60 54.97 10.87
C ASN A 205 -1.85 55.51 11.60
N GLN A 206 -2.04 56.84 11.58
CA GLN A 206 -3.31 57.50 11.91
C GLN A 206 -3.82 58.45 10.81
N GLY A 207 -3.08 58.60 9.72
CA GLY A 207 -3.50 59.37 8.54
C GLY A 207 -4.12 58.53 7.42
N THR A 208 -3.67 57.29 7.25
CA THR A 208 -3.85 56.56 5.97
C THR A 208 -5.28 56.07 5.74
N GLN A 209 -6.04 55.77 6.79
CA GLN A 209 -7.45 55.40 6.65
C GLN A 209 -8.36 56.62 6.40
N ARG A 210 -7.90 57.83 6.75
CA ARG A 210 -8.57 59.09 6.35
C ARG A 210 -8.12 59.56 4.99
N VAL A 211 -6.87 59.33 4.59
CA VAL A 211 -6.36 59.74 3.28
C VAL A 211 -6.88 58.84 2.17
N CYS A 212 -7.02 57.52 2.33
CA CYS A 212 -7.64 56.69 1.28
C CYS A 212 -9.14 57.01 1.10
N GLN A 213 -9.87 57.30 2.19
CA GLN A 213 -11.27 57.73 2.08
C GLN A 213 -11.43 59.17 1.58
N LEU A 214 -10.47 60.06 1.88
CA LEU A 214 -10.46 61.45 1.40
C LEU A 214 -9.88 61.57 -0.01
N GLU A 215 -9.03 60.67 -0.47
CA GLU A 215 -8.51 60.65 -1.84
C GLU A 215 -9.48 59.96 -2.78
N GLU A 216 -10.16 58.88 -2.39
CA GLU A 216 -11.27 58.33 -3.17
C GLU A 216 -12.47 59.30 -3.18
N ALA A 217 -12.77 59.97 -2.06
CA ALA A 217 -13.77 61.03 -2.05
C ALA A 217 -13.31 62.29 -2.82
N CYS A 218 -12.05 62.74 -2.70
CA CYS A 218 -11.55 63.89 -3.45
C CYS A 218 -11.42 63.58 -4.94
N HIS A 219 -10.95 62.42 -5.37
CA HIS A 219 -10.88 62.08 -6.79
C HIS A 219 -12.27 61.86 -7.37
N MET A 220 -13.19 61.20 -6.65
CA MET A 220 -14.56 61.06 -7.15
C MET A 220 -15.30 62.42 -7.13
N GLU A 221 -15.10 63.28 -6.13
CA GLU A 221 -15.69 64.62 -6.04
C GLU A 221 -15.06 65.61 -7.02
N GLU A 222 -13.77 65.47 -7.37
CA GLU A 222 -13.06 66.28 -8.37
C GLU A 222 -13.36 65.81 -9.81
N VAL A 223 -13.55 64.49 -10.02
CA VAL A 223 -14.10 63.91 -11.26
C VAL A 223 -15.57 64.28 -11.42
N LEU A 224 -16.39 64.26 -10.37
CA LEU A 224 -17.80 64.71 -10.41
C LEU A 224 -17.92 66.24 -10.53
N ARG A 225 -17.06 67.03 -9.86
CA ARG A 225 -16.98 68.50 -10.04
C ARG A 225 -16.55 68.84 -11.45
N SER A 226 -15.56 68.16 -11.99
CA SER A 226 -15.15 68.39 -13.38
C SER A 226 -16.21 67.92 -14.39
N HIS A 227 -16.94 66.82 -14.12
CA HIS A 227 -18.13 66.43 -14.90
C HIS A 227 -19.26 67.47 -14.82
N GLY A 228 -19.52 68.03 -13.63
CA GLY A 228 -20.52 69.07 -13.38
C GLY A 228 -20.16 70.42 -14.00
N ILE A 229 -18.88 70.81 -13.95
CA ILE A 229 -18.33 71.99 -14.61
C ILE A 229 -18.39 71.82 -16.14
N VAL A 230 -18.14 70.62 -16.66
CA VAL A 230 -18.28 70.28 -18.09
C VAL A 230 -19.74 70.35 -18.55
N LEU A 231 -20.70 69.85 -17.76
CA LEU A 231 -22.13 69.97 -18.07
C LEU A 231 -22.62 71.42 -17.99
N GLY A 232 -22.14 72.20 -17.02
CA GLY A 232 -22.43 73.63 -16.89
C GLY A 232 -21.84 74.47 -18.04
N LEU A 233 -20.59 74.19 -18.45
CA LEU A 233 -19.96 74.82 -19.61
C LEU A 233 -20.65 74.41 -20.92
N ARG A 234 -21.16 73.18 -21.03
CA ARG A 234 -21.94 72.71 -22.18
C ARG A 234 -23.31 73.39 -22.28
N ALA A 235 -23.94 73.69 -21.14
CA ALA A 235 -25.18 74.45 -21.07
C ALA A 235 -24.98 75.94 -21.39
N THR A 236 -23.88 76.57 -20.95
CA THR A 236 -23.56 77.96 -21.31
C THR A 236 -23.08 78.10 -22.75
N LEU A 237 -22.39 77.11 -23.32
CA LEU A 237 -22.08 77.02 -24.76
C LEU A 237 -23.35 76.92 -25.62
N PHE A 238 -24.36 76.17 -25.16
CA PHE A 238 -25.64 76.04 -25.87
C PHE A 238 -26.42 77.37 -25.89
N SER A 239 -26.36 78.15 -24.80
CA SER A 239 -26.93 79.50 -24.73
C SER A 239 -26.13 80.58 -25.47
N CYS A 240 -24.82 80.39 -25.68
CA CYS A 240 -23.94 81.32 -26.40
C CYS A 240 -23.87 81.08 -27.93
N SER A 241 -24.66 80.15 -28.47
CA SER A 241 -24.78 79.82 -29.91
C SER A 241 -25.17 81.01 -30.82
N GLY A 242 -25.60 82.15 -30.25
CA GLY A 242 -26.04 83.34 -30.99
C GLY A 242 -24.96 84.38 -31.34
N TYR A 243 -23.72 84.28 -30.84
CA TYR A 243 -22.70 85.33 -31.06
C TYR A 243 -21.38 84.76 -31.60
N SER A 244 -21.05 85.14 -32.84
CA SER A 244 -19.78 84.76 -33.50
C SER A 244 -18.61 85.60 -32.98
N LEU A 245 -17.92 85.10 -31.95
CA LEU A 245 -16.65 85.64 -31.45
C LEU A 245 -15.48 84.64 -31.64
N PRO A 246 -14.24 85.10 -31.88
CA PRO A 246 -13.11 84.25 -32.29
C PRO A 246 -12.62 83.20 -31.27
N GLY A 247 -13.12 83.21 -30.04
CA GLY A 247 -12.69 82.32 -28.95
C GLY A 247 -13.27 80.90 -28.96
N PHE A 248 -14.28 80.62 -29.78
CA PHE A 248 -15.03 79.35 -29.78
C PHE A 248 -14.22 78.14 -30.27
N ARG A 249 -13.21 78.35 -31.13
CA ARG A 249 -12.35 77.27 -31.66
C ARG A 249 -11.41 76.68 -30.62
N CYS A 250 -10.98 77.46 -29.63
CA CYS A 250 -10.10 77.01 -28.55
C CYS A 250 -10.83 76.11 -27.54
N LEU A 251 -12.10 76.40 -27.28
CA LEU A 251 -12.93 75.73 -26.26
C LEU A 251 -13.38 74.32 -26.68
N GLN A 252 -13.54 74.07 -27.99
CA GLN A 252 -13.91 72.74 -28.50
C GLN A 252 -12.73 71.76 -28.49
N GLY A 253 -11.50 72.26 -28.69
CA GLY A 253 -10.27 71.47 -28.60
C GLY A 253 -9.97 71.01 -27.16
N THR A 254 -10.15 71.89 -26.18
CA THR A 254 -9.90 71.56 -24.76
C THR A 254 -10.89 70.53 -24.21
N CYS A 255 -12.16 70.57 -24.64
CA CYS A 255 -13.18 69.59 -24.24
C CYS A 255 -12.86 68.17 -24.74
N LEU A 256 -12.39 68.03 -25.99
CA LEU A 256 -11.98 66.72 -26.55
C LEU A 256 -10.75 66.14 -25.85
N LEU A 257 -9.79 66.99 -25.46
CA LEU A 257 -8.62 66.56 -24.70
C LEU A 257 -9.00 66.08 -23.30
N PHE A 258 -9.95 66.75 -22.64
CA PHE A 258 -10.45 66.34 -21.33
C PHE A 258 -11.19 64.99 -21.39
N GLN A 259 -12.04 64.78 -22.39
CA GLN A 259 -12.74 63.50 -22.57
C GLN A 259 -11.79 62.33 -22.84
N ARG A 260 -10.72 62.57 -23.60
CA ARG A 260 -9.66 61.57 -23.83
C ARG A 260 -8.89 61.27 -22.54
N LYS A 261 -8.60 62.29 -21.72
CA LYS A 261 -7.94 62.13 -20.42
C LYS A 261 -8.79 61.26 -19.48
N CYS A 262 -10.08 61.56 -19.31
CA CYS A 262 -10.95 60.76 -18.45
C CYS A 262 -11.11 59.32 -18.94
N ARG A 263 -11.12 59.10 -20.26
CA ARG A 263 -11.16 57.73 -20.80
C ARG A 263 -9.89 56.95 -20.45
N LEU A 264 -8.73 57.58 -20.58
CA LEU A 264 -7.45 56.99 -20.20
C LEU A 264 -7.38 56.74 -18.69
N GLU A 265 -7.90 57.64 -17.85
CA GLU A 265 -7.97 57.45 -16.39
C GLU A 265 -8.83 56.24 -16.00
N VAL A 266 -9.99 56.07 -16.63
CA VAL A 266 -10.84 54.89 -16.42
C VAL A 266 -10.15 53.61 -16.89
N GLU A 267 -9.45 53.65 -18.03
CA GLU A 267 -8.67 52.52 -18.52
C GLU A 267 -7.56 52.16 -17.52
N ILE A 268 -6.80 53.14 -17.02
CA ILE A 268 -5.76 52.94 -15.99
C ILE A 268 -6.37 52.33 -14.73
N TRP A 269 -7.49 52.85 -14.25
CA TRP A 269 -8.16 52.33 -13.05
C TRP A 269 -8.58 50.86 -13.22
N ASN A 270 -9.16 50.50 -14.37
CA ASN A 270 -9.51 49.12 -14.69
C ASN A 270 -8.28 48.20 -14.72
N TRP A 271 -7.14 48.68 -15.24
CA TRP A 271 -5.89 47.92 -15.23
C TRP A 271 -5.34 47.71 -13.82
N VAL A 272 -5.41 48.72 -12.97
CA VAL A 272 -5.01 48.63 -11.56
C VAL A 272 -5.90 47.62 -10.82
N GLN A 273 -7.23 47.75 -10.93
CA GLN A 273 -8.16 46.84 -10.28
C GLN A 273 -7.95 45.39 -10.73
N LYS A 274 -7.70 45.16 -12.03
CA LYS A 274 -7.39 43.83 -12.56
C LYS A 274 -6.09 43.29 -11.95
N TYR A 275 -5.04 44.11 -11.90
CA TYR A 275 -3.77 43.70 -11.29
C TYR A 275 -3.93 43.34 -9.81
N ASP A 276 -4.65 44.16 -9.04
CA ASP A 276 -4.88 43.90 -7.62
C ASP A 276 -5.67 42.60 -7.40
N THR A 277 -6.66 42.33 -8.25
CA THR A 277 -7.44 41.07 -8.22
C THR A 277 -6.55 39.87 -8.56
N ASP A 278 -5.80 39.94 -9.68
CA ASP A 278 -4.90 38.87 -10.11
C ASP A 278 -3.83 38.60 -9.03
N MET A 279 -3.31 39.64 -8.37
CA MET A 279 -2.34 39.51 -7.27
C MET A 279 -2.95 38.85 -6.03
N ALA A 280 -4.17 39.22 -5.65
CA ALA A 280 -4.87 38.61 -4.52
C ALA A 280 -5.18 37.13 -4.76
N GLU A 281 -5.61 36.78 -5.98
CA GLU A 281 -5.85 35.39 -6.38
C GLU A 281 -4.55 34.57 -6.31
N LYS A 282 -3.43 35.11 -6.82
CA LYS A 282 -2.13 34.43 -6.75
C LYS A 282 -1.62 34.28 -5.33
N GLN A 283 -1.88 35.25 -4.47
CA GLN A 283 -1.53 35.17 -3.06
C GLN A 283 -2.34 34.08 -2.35
N ALA A 284 -3.64 33.99 -2.61
CA ALA A 284 -4.49 32.94 -2.07
C ALA A 284 -4.07 31.54 -2.53
N GLU A 285 -3.77 31.37 -3.82
CA GLU A 285 -3.23 30.10 -4.36
C GLU A 285 -1.92 29.70 -3.68
N TYR A 286 -1.01 30.66 -3.43
CA TYR A 286 0.26 30.40 -2.76
C TYR A 286 0.07 29.97 -1.31
N GLU A 287 -0.86 30.61 -0.59
CA GLU A 287 -1.21 30.27 0.79
C GLU A 287 -1.85 28.87 0.89
N GLU A 288 -2.73 28.52 -0.05
CA GLU A 288 -3.34 27.19 -0.12
C GLU A 288 -2.28 26.09 -0.34
N VAL A 289 -1.39 26.28 -1.32
CA VAL A 289 -0.29 25.33 -1.58
C VAL A 289 0.66 25.25 -0.38
N GLY A 290 0.93 26.39 0.27
CA GLY A 290 1.75 26.45 1.48
C GLY A 290 1.15 25.65 2.65
N ALA A 291 -0.17 25.75 2.85
CA ALA A 291 -0.88 24.99 3.86
C ALA A 291 -0.85 23.48 3.57
N ALA A 292 -1.15 23.07 2.33
CA ALA A 292 -1.08 21.66 1.92
C ALA A 292 0.32 21.07 2.10
N TYR A 293 1.36 21.80 1.70
CA TYR A 293 2.75 21.38 1.91
C TYR A 293 3.10 21.21 3.39
N ALA A 294 2.63 22.10 4.27
CA ALA A 294 2.87 21.99 5.70
C ALA A 294 2.21 20.73 6.31
N GLU A 295 0.99 20.40 5.87
CA GLU A 295 0.30 19.18 6.26
C GLU A 295 1.02 17.92 5.77
N GLU A 296 1.39 17.85 4.49
CA GLU A 296 2.13 16.72 3.92
C GLU A 296 3.48 16.53 4.60
N LYS A 297 4.18 17.64 4.90
CA LYS A 297 5.46 17.60 5.63
C LYS A 297 5.29 17.02 7.03
N ALA A 298 4.21 17.36 7.74
CA ALA A 298 3.90 16.81 9.07
C ALA A 298 3.52 15.32 9.00
N GLN A 299 2.79 14.91 7.96
CA GLN A 299 2.46 13.50 7.72
C GLN A 299 3.73 12.69 7.42
N LEU A 300 4.64 13.24 6.62
CA LEU A 300 5.90 12.58 6.28
C LEU A 300 6.79 12.39 7.50
N SER A 301 6.88 13.39 8.40
CA SER A 301 7.66 13.23 9.64
C SER A 301 7.07 12.14 10.52
N LEU A 302 5.74 12.10 10.69
CA LEU A 302 5.07 11.06 11.46
C LEU A 302 5.30 9.65 10.88
N LEU A 303 5.21 9.52 9.55
CA LEU A 303 5.42 8.24 8.89
C LEU A 303 6.89 7.78 9.00
N THR A 304 7.83 8.71 8.92
CA THR A 304 9.26 8.44 9.09
C THR A 304 9.57 7.91 10.49
N GLU A 305 8.97 8.50 11.53
CA GLU A 305 9.10 8.03 12.91
C GLU A 305 8.52 6.62 13.09
N LYS A 306 7.31 6.38 12.56
CA LYS A 306 6.70 5.04 12.60
C LYS A 306 7.54 3.99 11.88
N HIS A 307 8.08 4.33 10.72
CA HIS A 307 8.95 3.44 9.95
C HIS A 307 10.25 3.12 10.70
N ALA A 308 10.84 4.10 11.40
CA ALA A 308 12.02 3.88 12.22
C ALA A 308 11.76 2.91 13.38
N LEU A 309 10.61 3.03 14.06
CA LEU A 309 10.21 2.10 15.11
C LEU A 309 9.97 0.68 14.57
N LEU A 310 9.28 0.56 13.43
CA LEU A 310 9.02 -0.75 12.81
C LEU A 310 10.32 -1.45 12.38
N LEU A 311 11.30 -0.72 11.86
CA LEU A 311 12.61 -1.29 11.55
C LEU A 311 13.33 -1.83 12.79
N GLN A 312 13.22 -1.12 13.91
CA GLN A 312 13.78 -1.57 15.18
C GLN A 312 13.10 -2.85 15.66
N GLU A 313 11.76 -2.90 15.67
CA GLU A 313 11.00 -4.09 16.05
C GLU A 313 11.32 -5.29 15.13
N TYR A 314 11.41 -5.05 13.83
CA TYR A 314 11.77 -6.07 12.85
C TYR A 314 13.15 -6.67 13.15
N SER A 315 14.15 -5.82 13.44
CA SER A 315 15.50 -6.29 13.79
C SER A 315 15.52 -7.12 15.08
N GLN A 316 14.71 -6.77 16.08
CA GLN A 316 14.59 -7.53 17.32
C GLN A 316 13.97 -8.91 17.07
N ILE A 317 12.91 -8.97 16.27
CA ILE A 317 12.25 -10.24 15.91
C ILE A 317 13.22 -11.14 15.14
N GLU A 318 13.98 -10.60 14.18
CA GLU A 318 14.98 -11.36 13.43
C GLU A 318 16.06 -11.95 14.37
N GLU A 319 16.56 -11.16 15.31
CA GLU A 319 17.53 -11.62 16.31
C GLU A 319 16.95 -12.70 17.23
N GLU A 320 15.72 -12.51 17.74
CA GLU A 320 15.03 -13.51 18.56
C GLU A 320 14.81 -14.82 17.81
N CYS A 321 14.36 -14.76 16.55
CA CYS A 321 14.19 -15.93 15.70
C CYS A 321 15.51 -16.67 15.49
N LYS A 322 16.62 -15.94 15.26
CA LYS A 322 17.94 -16.54 15.10
C LYS A 322 18.40 -17.25 16.39
N MET A 323 18.20 -16.61 17.55
CA MET A 323 18.54 -17.21 18.84
C MET A 323 17.71 -18.46 19.15
N LEU A 324 16.44 -18.50 18.75
CA LEU A 324 15.58 -19.67 18.89
C LEU A 324 16.06 -20.82 18.00
N GLN A 325 16.37 -20.55 16.74
CA GLN A 325 16.93 -21.55 15.82
C GLN A 325 18.23 -22.15 16.34
N GLU A 326 19.15 -21.32 16.84
CA GLU A 326 20.40 -21.79 17.42
C GLU A 326 20.16 -22.70 18.64
N LYS A 327 19.19 -22.37 19.51
CA LYS A 327 18.80 -23.22 20.65
C LYS A 327 18.19 -24.55 20.22
N GLU A 328 17.33 -24.55 19.20
CA GLU A 328 16.75 -25.78 18.64
C GLU A 328 17.82 -26.68 18.04
N GLU A 329 18.78 -26.11 17.31
CA GLU A 329 19.92 -26.85 16.76
C GLU A 329 20.82 -27.42 17.86
N GLU A 330 21.05 -26.67 18.94
CA GLU A 330 21.79 -27.14 20.12
C GLU A 330 21.07 -28.29 20.82
N ALA A 331 19.76 -28.16 21.06
CA ALA A 331 18.94 -29.20 21.64
C ALA A 331 18.94 -30.48 20.78
N LEU A 332 18.88 -30.33 19.45
CA LEU A 332 18.96 -31.44 18.52
C LEU A 332 20.34 -32.11 18.55
N ARG A 333 21.43 -31.32 18.61
CA ARG A 333 22.80 -31.84 18.78
C ARG A 333 22.91 -32.64 20.08
N GLU A 334 22.42 -32.11 21.19
CA GLU A 334 22.39 -32.82 22.46
C GLU A 334 21.58 -34.11 22.39
N LEU A 335 20.35 -34.06 21.86
CA LEU A 335 19.48 -35.22 21.72
C LEU A 335 20.15 -36.31 20.87
N ASN A 336 20.81 -35.94 19.77
CA ASN A 336 21.56 -36.86 18.94
C ASN A 336 22.72 -37.52 19.69
N THR A 337 23.44 -36.78 20.53
CA THR A 337 24.49 -37.37 21.38
C THR A 337 23.91 -38.35 22.41
N LYS A 338 22.79 -37.99 23.06
CA LYS A 338 22.06 -38.83 24.03
C LYS A 338 21.56 -40.11 23.34
N ASN A 339 20.94 -40.00 22.17
CA ASN A 339 20.47 -41.13 21.36
C ASN A 339 21.61 -42.06 20.95
N ARG A 340 22.75 -41.51 20.52
CA ARG A 340 23.93 -42.31 20.17
C ARG A 340 24.49 -43.08 21.38
N ALA A 341 24.50 -42.45 22.56
CA ALA A 341 24.90 -43.12 23.79
C ALA A 341 23.92 -44.25 24.16
N ALA A 342 22.62 -43.97 24.11
CA ALA A 342 21.57 -44.96 24.38
C ALA A 342 21.66 -46.16 23.43
N ALA A 343 21.84 -45.93 22.13
CA ALA A 343 22.00 -46.99 21.13
C ALA A 343 23.20 -47.91 21.43
N ARG A 344 24.33 -47.35 21.88
CA ARG A 344 25.51 -48.15 22.29
C ARG A 344 25.22 -49.00 23.51
N ILE A 345 24.56 -48.46 24.52
CA ILE A 345 24.17 -49.19 25.74
C ILE A 345 23.20 -50.33 25.38
N GLN A 346 22.17 -50.02 24.59
CA GLN A 346 21.19 -51.00 24.13
C GLN A 346 21.84 -52.12 23.31
N ALA A 347 22.77 -51.79 22.41
CA ALA A 347 23.51 -52.78 21.63
C ALA A 347 24.36 -53.70 22.53
N LEU A 348 25.05 -53.14 23.52
CA LEU A 348 25.83 -53.92 24.49
C LEU A 348 24.95 -54.88 25.28
N TRP A 349 23.81 -54.39 25.79
CA TRP A 349 22.86 -55.19 26.56
C TRP A 349 22.21 -56.29 25.71
N LYS A 350 21.74 -55.97 24.51
CA LYS A 350 21.22 -56.96 23.54
C LYS A 350 22.28 -58.03 23.26
N GLY A 351 23.54 -57.63 23.05
CA GLY A 351 24.65 -58.56 22.86
C GLY A 351 24.93 -59.43 24.10
N TYR A 352 24.86 -58.87 25.30
CA TYR A 352 24.97 -59.63 26.56
C TYR A 352 23.84 -60.64 26.71
N LEU A 353 22.59 -60.23 26.45
CA LEU A 353 21.41 -61.08 26.52
C LEU A 353 21.56 -62.30 25.59
N VAL A 354 21.96 -62.06 24.35
CA VAL A 354 22.25 -63.13 23.38
C VAL A 354 23.35 -64.05 23.91
N ARG A 355 24.48 -63.52 24.39
CA ARG A 355 25.57 -64.35 24.95
C ARG A 355 25.14 -65.17 26.18
N CYS A 356 24.23 -64.64 27.00
CA CYS A 356 23.68 -65.35 28.14
C CYS A 356 22.71 -66.48 27.72
N LEU A 357 21.85 -66.24 26.74
CA LEU A 357 20.91 -67.22 26.20
C LEU A 357 21.62 -68.36 25.45
N TYR A 358 22.69 -68.05 24.72
CA TYR A 358 23.46 -69.02 23.95
C TYR A 358 24.66 -69.61 24.72
N LYS A 359 24.73 -69.47 26.05
CA LYS A 359 25.77 -70.17 26.84
C LYS A 359 25.64 -71.68 26.59
N PRO A 360 26.67 -72.36 26.03
CA PRO A 360 26.60 -73.79 25.83
C PRO A 360 26.46 -74.45 27.21
N LYS A 361 25.44 -75.30 27.39
CA LYS A 361 25.36 -76.20 28.55
C LYS A 361 26.70 -76.93 28.62
N LYS A 362 27.46 -76.74 29.72
CA LYS A 362 28.70 -77.51 29.97
C LYS A 362 28.39 -78.98 29.73
N LYS A 363 28.99 -79.60 28.71
CA LYS A 363 29.01 -81.06 28.57
C LYS A 363 29.60 -81.59 29.87
N LYS A 364 28.79 -82.25 30.70
CA LYS A 364 29.27 -83.08 31.82
C LYS A 364 30.28 -84.04 31.22
N GLY A 365 31.55 -83.93 31.62
CA GLY A 365 32.60 -84.84 31.21
C GLY A 365 32.19 -86.27 31.55
N LYS A 366 31.96 -87.09 30.53
CA LYS A 366 31.86 -88.54 30.69
C LYS A 366 33.28 -89.02 31.00
N GLY A 367 33.43 -89.70 32.14
CA GLY A 367 34.71 -90.15 32.65
C GLY A 367 35.52 -90.93 31.63
N LYS A 368 36.84 -90.76 31.71
CA LYS A 368 37.79 -91.72 31.17
C LYS A 368 38.53 -92.32 32.35
N GLY A 369 38.15 -93.54 32.71
CA GLY A 369 39.02 -94.45 33.41
C GLY A 369 39.99 -95.07 32.41
N LYS A 370 41.28 -94.85 32.62
CA LYS A 370 42.38 -95.82 32.62
C LYS A 370 43.69 -95.05 32.68
#